data_AF-A0A9P7V8A2-F1
#
_entry.id   AF-A0A9P7V8A2-F1
#
_cell.length_a   1.000
_cell.length_b   1.000
_cell.length_c   1.000
_cell.angle_alpha   90.00
_cell.angle_beta   90.00
_cell.angle_gamma   90.00
#
_symmetry.space_group_name_H-M   'P 1'
#
loop_
_entity.id
_entity.type
_entity.pdbx_description
1 polymer ?
#
loop_
_entity_poly.entity_id
_entity_poly.type
_entity_poly.pdbx_seq_one_letter_code
_entity_poly.pdbx_strand_id
1 'polypeptide(L)'
;MDRAITNPENYNKRDLLLLCQLLHNNHLIQPDDVVENNNDKVTEIIDEWYNHKAIKISQEMHQLPFQHKPALKQITKLYANSLNVFGASTTTELANILYYDRIQEIEDTLQQMKKNFIQTLDG
;
A
#
# COMPACT_ATOMS: atom_id res chain seq x y z
N MET A 1 -4.51 18.41 4.91
CA MET A 1 -5.02 17.08 4.55
C MET A 1 -4.17 16.42 3.47
N ASP A 2 -3.84 17.09 2.36
CA ASP A 2 -3.04 16.52 1.26
C ASP A 2 -1.74 15.84 1.69
N ARG A 3 -0.95 16.47 2.59
CA ARG A 3 0.31 15.89 3.07
C ARG A 3 0.15 14.53 3.75
N ALA A 4 -0.96 14.30 4.45
CA ALA A 4 -1.21 13.04 5.14
C ALA A 4 -1.51 11.91 4.14
N ILE A 5 -2.29 12.22 3.10
CA ILE A 5 -2.68 11.27 2.05
C ILE A 5 -1.48 10.92 1.16
N THR A 6 -0.56 11.86 0.94
CA THR A 6 0.61 11.60 0.10
C THR A 6 1.78 10.99 0.85
N ASN A 7 1.74 10.83 2.17
CA ASN A 7 2.84 10.25 2.94
C ASN A 7 2.68 8.71 3.02
N PRO A 8 3.58 7.91 2.43
CA PRO A 8 3.51 6.45 2.46
C PRO A 8 3.51 5.86 3.87
N GLU A 9 4.16 6.51 4.85
CA GLU A 9 4.24 6.02 6.22
C GLU A 9 2.90 6.03 6.97
N ASN A 10 1.91 6.77 6.45
CA ASN A 10 0.54 6.79 7.01
C ASN A 10 -0.32 5.62 6.51
N TYR A 11 0.26 4.72 5.72
CA TYR A 11 -0.43 3.57 5.17
C TYR A 11 0.20 2.30 5.71
N ASN A 12 -0.63 1.28 5.96
CA ASN A 12 -0.09 -0.05 6.16
C ASN A 12 0.48 -0.58 4.83
N LYS A 13 1.42 -1.51 4.93
CA LYS A 13 2.11 -2.07 3.75
C LYS A 13 1.17 -2.84 2.83
N ARG A 14 0.12 -3.47 3.38
CA ARG A 14 -0.89 -4.19 2.59
C ARG A 14 -1.60 -3.27 1.61
N ASP A 15 -1.98 -2.08 2.05
CA ASP A 15 -2.78 -1.14 1.26
C ASP A 15 -1.92 -0.49 0.16
N LEU A 16 -0.64 -0.22 0.45
CA LEU A 16 0.34 0.20 -0.57
C LEU A 16 0.66 -0.94 -1.55
N LEU A 17 0.82 -2.17 -1.06
CA LEU A 17 1.09 -3.33 -1.90
C LEU A 17 -0.04 -3.57 -2.90
N LEU A 18 -1.30 -3.47 -2.46
CA LEU A 18 -2.46 -3.59 -3.33
C LEU A 18 -2.43 -2.54 -4.45
N LEU A 19 -2.12 -1.28 -4.13
CA LEU A 19 -1.98 -0.24 -5.14
C LEU A 19 -0.92 -0.62 -6.19
N CYS A 20 0.25 -1.09 -5.74
CA CYS A 20 1.32 -1.49 -6.63
C CYS A 20 0.93 -2.69 -7.50
N GLN A 21 0.22 -3.67 -6.95
CA GLN A 21 -0.28 -4.82 -7.70
C GLN A 21 -1.26 -4.41 -8.79
N LEU A 22 -2.20 -3.51 -8.48
CA LEU A 22 -3.16 -3.01 -9.46
C LEU A 22 -2.48 -2.23 -10.59
N LEU A 23 -1.49 -1.39 -10.26
CA LEU A 23 -0.67 -0.68 -11.26
C LEU A 23 0.11 -1.67 -12.14
N HIS A 24 0.78 -2.65 -11.52
CA HIS A 24 1.59 -3.65 -12.22
C HIS A 24 0.76 -4.53 -13.16
N ASN A 25 -0.39 -5.04 -12.68
CA ASN A 25 -1.30 -5.86 -13.48
C ASN A 25 -1.87 -5.10 -14.69
N ASN A 26 -1.88 -3.78 -14.61
CA ASN A 26 -2.29 -2.89 -15.69
C ASN A 26 -1.11 -2.39 -16.55
N HIS A 27 0.07 -3.00 -16.42
CA HIS A 27 1.29 -2.66 -17.16
C HIS A 27 1.82 -1.24 -16.93
N LEU A 28 1.47 -0.62 -15.80
CA LEU A 28 2.03 0.67 -15.38
C LEU A 28 3.26 0.41 -14.50
N ILE A 29 4.38 0.12 -15.15
CA ILE A 29 5.60 -0.36 -14.48
C ILE A 29 6.56 0.79 -14.21
N GLN A 30 6.69 1.72 -15.15
CA GLN A 30 7.59 2.86 -15.00
C GLN A 30 6.89 3.99 -14.25
N PRO A 31 7.61 4.81 -13.48
CA PRO A 31 7.00 5.92 -12.76
C PRO A 31 6.23 6.88 -13.66
N ASP A 32 6.75 7.16 -14.86
CA ASP A 32 6.15 8.07 -15.82
C ASP A 32 4.81 7.56 -16.36
N ASP A 33 4.62 6.22 -16.43
CA ASP A 33 3.35 5.59 -16.80
C ASP A 33 2.21 5.95 -15.82
N VAL A 34 2.56 6.30 -14.57
CA VAL A 34 1.64 6.59 -13.48
C VAL A 34 1.53 8.09 -13.21
N VAL A 35 2.66 8.82 -13.21
CA VAL A 35 2.73 10.21 -12.73
C VAL A 35 2.41 11.23 -13.81
N GLU A 36 2.87 10.99 -15.05
CA GLU A 36 2.73 11.96 -16.15
C GLU A 36 1.44 11.72 -16.94
N ASN A 37 0.98 10.48 -16.97
CA ASN A 37 -0.24 10.09 -17.64
C ASN A 37 -1.45 10.33 -16.73
N ASN A 38 -2.12 11.47 -16.93
CA ASN A 38 -3.46 11.77 -16.42
C ASN A 38 -4.50 10.89 -17.18
N ASN A 39 -4.32 9.58 -17.07
CA ASN A 39 -4.90 8.53 -17.89
C ASN A 39 -6.16 7.99 -17.19
N ASP A 40 -7.23 7.82 -17.96
CA ASP A 40 -8.49 7.21 -17.50
C ASP A 40 -8.23 5.88 -16.77
N LYS A 41 -7.27 5.08 -17.22
CA LYS A 41 -6.81 3.83 -16.59
C LYS A 41 -6.27 4.02 -15.17
N VAL A 42 -5.53 5.10 -14.89
CA VAL A 42 -5.05 5.37 -13.52
C VAL A 42 -6.23 5.75 -12.64
N THR A 43 -7.20 6.49 -13.19
CA THR A 43 -8.44 6.81 -12.48
C THR A 43 -9.24 5.54 -12.15
N GLU A 44 -9.38 4.62 -13.11
CA GLU A 44 -10.02 3.32 -12.92
C GLU A 44 -9.32 2.48 -11.85
N ILE A 45 -7.98 2.43 -11.86
CA ILE A 45 -7.18 1.72 -10.84
C ILE A 45 -7.40 2.32 -9.46
N ILE A 46 -7.49 3.65 -9.35
CA ILE A 46 -7.77 4.31 -8.07
C ILE A 46 -9.17 3.98 -7.59
N ASP A 47 -10.14 3.93 -8.50
CA ASP A 47 -11.50 3.51 -8.18
C ASP A 47 -11.54 2.04 -7.72
N GLU A 48 -10.82 1.15 -8.39
CA GLU A 48 -10.70 -0.25 -8.00
C GLU A 48 -10.05 -0.36 -6.61
N TRP A 49 -8.91 0.31 -6.39
CA TRP A 49 -8.20 0.32 -5.13
C TRP A 49 -9.08 0.84 -3.99
N TYR A 50 -9.72 2.00 -4.16
CA TYR A 50 -10.58 2.62 -3.14
C TYR A 50 -11.80 1.75 -2.79
N ASN A 51 -12.33 1.01 -3.75
CA ASN A 51 -13.48 0.14 -3.56
C ASN A 51 -13.11 -1.29 -3.15
N HIS A 52 -11.82 -1.63 -3.15
CA HIS A 52 -11.35 -2.95 -2.78
C HIS A 52 -11.65 -3.26 -1.31
N LYS A 53 -12.06 -4.50 -1.02
CA LYS A 53 -12.45 -4.96 0.33
C LYS A 53 -11.38 -4.70 1.38
N ALA A 54 -10.11 -4.88 1.04
CA ALA A 54 -9.00 -4.62 1.95
C ALA A 54 -8.93 -3.14 2.39
N ILE A 55 -9.17 -2.21 1.45
CA ILE A 55 -9.20 -0.77 1.74
C ILE A 55 -10.43 -0.43 2.58
N LYS A 56 -11.59 -1.03 2.31
CA LYS A 56 -12.80 -0.85 3.13
C LYS A 56 -12.56 -1.25 4.59
N ILE A 57 -11.90 -2.38 4.82
CA ILE A 57 -11.50 -2.81 6.17
C ILE A 57 -10.58 -1.77 6.82
N SER A 58 -9.55 -1.28 6.11
CA SER A 58 -8.67 -0.24 6.67
C SER A 58 -9.43 1.07 6.98
N GLN A 59 -10.45 1.43 6.20
CA GLN A 59 -11.32 2.58 6.47
C GLN A 59 -12.13 2.38 7.75
N GLU A 60 -12.77 1.22 7.92
CA GLU A 60 -13.56 0.86 9.11
C GLU A 60 -12.70 0.85 10.38
N MET A 61 -11.43 0.45 10.25
CA MET A 61 -10.46 0.45 11.36
C MET A 61 -9.78 1.81 11.60
N HIS A 62 -10.15 2.86 10.87
CA HIS A 62 -9.52 4.20 10.92
C HIS A 62 -8.00 4.17 10.69
N GLN A 63 -7.52 3.26 9.84
CA GLN A 63 -6.10 3.07 9.53
C GLN A 63 -5.63 3.83 8.28
N LEU A 64 -6.52 4.59 7.63
CA LEU A 64 -6.20 5.39 6.45
C LEU A 64 -6.27 6.89 6.75
N PRO A 65 -5.44 7.70 6.08
CA PRO A 65 -5.41 9.15 6.28
C PRO A 65 -6.56 9.90 5.56
N PHE A 66 -7.57 9.19 5.05
CA PHE A 66 -8.70 9.77 4.32
C PHE A 66 -10.03 9.07 4.64
N GLN A 67 -11.12 9.83 4.54
CA GLN A 67 -12.50 9.34 4.68
C GLN A 67 -13.25 9.24 3.34
N HIS A 68 -12.75 9.92 2.31
CA HIS A 68 -13.32 9.94 0.95
C HIS A 68 -12.26 9.52 -0.06
N LYS A 69 -12.71 9.15 -1.28
CA LYS A 69 -11.81 8.77 -2.37
C LYS A 69 -10.76 9.87 -2.61
N PRO A 70 -9.46 9.57 -2.50
CA PRO A 70 -8.42 10.53 -2.82
C PRO A 70 -8.48 10.96 -4.29
N ALA A 71 -8.08 12.19 -4.57
CA ALA A 71 -7.94 12.68 -5.93
C ALA A 71 -6.78 11.96 -6.65
N LEU A 72 -6.87 11.86 -7.98
CA LEU A 72 -5.83 11.26 -8.83
C LEU A 72 -4.42 11.84 -8.54
N LYS A 73 -4.32 13.16 -8.39
CA LYS A 73 -3.06 13.84 -8.04
C LYS A 73 -2.50 13.43 -6.68
N GLN A 74 -3.35 13.08 -5.72
CA GLN A 74 -2.91 12.62 -4.40
C GLN A 74 -2.37 11.20 -4.47
N ILE A 75 -2.99 10.29 -5.23
CA ILE A 75 -2.51 8.91 -5.36
C ILE A 75 -1.25 8.81 -6.21
N THR A 76 -1.18 9.54 -7.33
CA THR A 76 0.05 9.61 -8.13
C THR A 76 1.21 10.16 -7.32
N LYS A 77 0.94 11.17 -6.47
CA LYS A 77 1.96 11.70 -5.55
C LYS A 77 2.31 10.72 -4.42
N LEU A 78 1.33 10.01 -3.86
CA LEU A 78 1.56 8.93 -2.89
C LEU A 78 2.49 7.86 -3.50
N TYR A 79 2.19 7.39 -4.70
CA TYR A 79 3.01 6.42 -5.43
C TYR A 79 4.45 6.93 -5.64
N ALA A 80 4.61 8.15 -6.15
CA ALA A 80 5.93 8.75 -6.35
C ALA A 80 6.72 8.89 -5.03
N ASN A 81 6.03 9.24 -3.95
CA ASN A 81 6.64 9.32 -2.63
C ASN A 81 7.00 7.93 -2.10
N SER A 82 6.20 6.89 -2.37
CA SER A 82 6.50 5.50 -1.98
C SER A 82 7.78 5.00 -2.68
N LEU A 83 7.93 5.26 -3.97
CA LEU A 83 9.17 4.93 -4.68
C LEU A 83 10.39 5.52 -3.97
N ASN A 84 10.32 6.80 -3.60
CA ASN A 84 11.40 7.48 -2.90
C ASN A 84 11.66 6.92 -1.49
N VAL A 85 10.61 6.76 -0.68
CA VAL A 85 10.71 6.29 0.72
C VAL A 85 11.29 4.87 0.79
N PHE A 86 10.89 4.00 -0.14
CA PHE A 86 11.32 2.60 -0.15
C PHE A 86 12.53 2.35 -1.06
N GLY A 87 13.08 3.39 -1.71
CA GLY A 87 14.25 3.26 -2.60
C GLY A 87 13.99 2.39 -3.83
N ALA A 88 12.77 2.40 -4.37
CA ALA A 88 12.37 1.66 -5.56
C ALA A 88 12.38 2.54 -6.81
N SER A 89 12.77 1.97 -7.94
CA SER A 89 12.79 2.66 -9.24
C SER A 89 11.59 2.32 -10.13
N THR A 90 10.88 1.22 -9.84
CA THR A 90 9.73 0.75 -10.62
C THR A 90 8.60 0.26 -9.71
N THR A 91 7.38 0.16 -10.27
CA THR A 91 6.22 -0.44 -9.59
C THR A 91 6.54 -1.87 -9.12
N THR A 92 7.27 -2.65 -9.92
CA THR A 92 7.63 -4.03 -9.59
C THR A 92 8.59 -4.11 -8.42
N GLU A 93 9.62 -3.27 -8.39
CA GLU A 93 10.54 -3.20 -7.26
C GLU A 93 9.82 -2.80 -5.98
N LEU A 94 8.97 -1.77 -6.04
CA LEU A 94 8.18 -1.33 -4.89
C LEU A 94 7.26 -2.45 -4.38
N ALA A 95 6.56 -3.14 -5.28
CA ALA A 95 5.71 -4.27 -4.92
C ALA A 95 6.51 -5.39 -4.23
N ASN A 96 7.70 -5.72 -4.75
CA ASN A 96 8.56 -6.74 -4.15
C ASN A 96 9.02 -6.36 -2.75
N ILE A 97 9.47 -5.11 -2.55
CA ILE A 97 9.90 -4.61 -1.24
C ILE A 97 8.75 -4.74 -0.24
N LEU A 98 7.57 -4.21 -0.58
CA LEU A 98 6.40 -4.26 0.29
C LEU A 98 5.94 -5.70 0.57
N TYR A 99 6.07 -6.60 -0.41
CA TYR A 99 5.73 -8.01 -0.27
C TYR A 99 6.65 -8.74 0.72
N TYR A 100 7.97 -8.60 0.57
CA TYR A 100 8.94 -9.23 1.47
C TYR A 100 8.83 -8.70 2.90
N ASP A 101 8.68 -7.38 3.03
CA ASP A 101 8.41 -6.74 4.31
C ASP A 101 7.16 -7.31 4.99
N ARG A 102 6.10 -7.54 4.22
CA ARG A 102 4.85 -8.08 4.74
C ARG A 102 4.98 -9.54 5.17
N ILE A 103 5.77 -10.34 4.45
CA ILE A 103 6.10 -11.70 4.87
C ILE A 103 6.81 -11.67 6.22
N GLN A 104 7.84 -10.83 6.36
CA GLN A 104 8.60 -10.72 7.60
C GLN A 104 7.69 -10.35 8.78
N GLU A 105 6.79 -9.37 8.61
CA GLU A 105 5.83 -8.99 9.66
C GLU A 105 4.93 -10.15 10.10
N ILE A 106 4.49 -10.98 9.15
CA ILE A 106 3.64 -12.15 9.43
C ILE A 106 4.45 -13.20 10.19
N GLU A 107 5.69 -13.47 9.75
CA GLU A 107 6.58 -14.41 10.40
C GLU A 107 6.88 -13.98 11.85
N ASP A 108 7.22 -12.72 12.07
CA ASP A 108 7.49 -12.17 13.40
C ASP A 108 6.26 -12.27 14.32
N THR A 109 5.08 -11.95 13.79
CA THR A 109 3.81 -12.09 14.51
C THR A 109 3.56 -13.55 14.91
N LEU A 110 3.78 -14.49 13.99
CA LEU A 110 3.62 -15.93 14.27
C LEU A 110 4.61 -16.40 15.35
N GLN A 111 5.87 -15.96 15.30
CA GLN A 111 6.85 -16.31 16.33
C GLN A 111 6.46 -15.76 17.70
N GLN A 112 5.98 -14.51 17.76
CA GLN A 112 5.52 -13.92 19.01
C GLN A 112 4.30 -14.65 19.58
N MET A 113 3.33 -15.04 18.73
CA MET A 113 2.17 -15.83 19.15
C MET A 113 2.57 -17.20 19.68
N LYS A 114 3.51 -17.89 19.03
CA LYS A 114 4.06 -19.18 19.52
C LYS A 114 4.71 -19.01 20.90
N LYS A 115 5.52 -17.98 21.07
CA LYS A 115 6.16 -17.67 22.36
C LYS A 115 5.13 -17.42 23.46
N ASN A 116 4.12 -16.60 23.20
CA ASN A 116 3.06 -16.29 24.16
C ASN A 116 2.27 -17.56 24.55
N PHE A 117 1.98 -18.42 23.56
CA PHE A 117 1.26 -19.67 23.80
C PHE A 117 2.05 -20.62 24.72
N ILE A 118 3.34 -20.83 24.45
CA ILE A 118 4.22 -21.65 25.30
C ILE A 118 4.28 -21.08 26.72
N GLN A 119 4.48 -19.76 26.86
CA GLN A 119 4.49 -19.10 28.17
C GLN A 119 3.19 -19.26 28.96
N THR A 120 2.04 -19.36 28.28
CA THR A 120 0.74 -19.56 28.92
C THR A 120 0.53 -21.01 29.37
N LEU A 121 1.16 -21.98 28.70
CA LEU A 121 1.09 -23.40 29.07
C LEU A 121 2.06 -23.76 30.19
N ASP A 122 3.21 -23.10 30.24
CA ASP A 122 4.28 -23.38 31.21
C ASP A 122 4.19 -22.52 32.49
N GLY A 123 3.25 -21.56 32.56
CA GLY A 123 3.00 -20.68 33.72
C GLY A 123 1.69 -21.00 34.40
#